data_AF-A0A6V7M531-F1
#
_entry.id   AF-A0A6V7M531-F1
#
_cell.length_a   1.000
_cell.length_b   1.000
_cell.length_c   1.000
_cell.angle_alpha   90.00
_cell.angle_beta   90.00
_cell.angle_gamma   90.00
#
_symmetry.space_group_name_H-M   'P 1'
#
loop_
_entity.id
_entity.type
_entity.pdbx_description
1 polymer ?
#
loop_
_entity_poly.entity_id
_entity_poly.type
_entity_poly.pdbx_seq_one_letter_code
_entity_poly.pdbx_strand_id
1 'polypeptide(L)'
;MNSEKWNSIREELLSKKLLKISPTNIDAIIMDTCCALDAHELGLDYCQYLRANDYKFNLATLGKYFKLLTRENKELAKDTEEDILRLYSEFRREYPMMDPTTAEYCVVGLARTRNWRECLELIETIEETANPSNEALTSVICAAFRDNEPDIAWDYMRKVVARSRLRLDRKVYEAYIDYSVRTTKSQEELEAEVGKMFQALAEWDEYPWLSSMERFTEVLKKYGWHGRRTIIGM
;
A
#
# COMPACT_ATOMS: atom_id res chain seq x y z
N MET A 1 -11.22 21.98 3.47
CA MET A 1 -10.91 23.40 3.77
C MET A 1 -11.23 24.25 2.55
N ASN A 2 -11.46 25.56 2.69
CA ASN A 2 -11.65 26.43 1.51
C ASN A 2 -10.28 26.83 0.91
N SER A 3 -10.28 27.20 -0.38
CA SER A 3 -9.05 27.51 -1.13
C SER A 3 -8.23 28.65 -0.52
N GLU A 4 -8.88 29.64 0.09
CA GLU A 4 -8.22 30.77 0.76
C GLU A 4 -7.33 30.32 1.91
N LYS A 5 -7.77 29.35 2.71
CA LYS A 5 -6.99 28.84 3.83
C LYS A 5 -5.76 28.07 3.37
N TRP A 6 -5.87 27.30 2.29
CA TRP A 6 -4.72 26.62 1.69
C TRP A 6 -3.71 27.61 1.09
N ASN A 7 -4.18 28.67 0.42
CA ASN A 7 -3.31 29.76 -0.04
C ASN A 7 -2.55 30.39 1.13
N SER A 8 -3.25 30.74 2.21
CA SER A 8 -2.65 31.35 3.41
C SER A 8 -1.58 30.44 4.05
N ILE A 9 -1.85 29.13 4.17
CA ILE A 9 -0.87 28.17 4.69
C ILE A 9 0.36 28.11 3.79
N ARG A 10 0.17 28.08 2.46
CA ARG A 10 1.29 28.04 1.52
C ARG A 10 2.16 29.29 1.62
N GLU A 11 1.55 30.46 1.64
CA GLU A 11 2.24 31.74 1.78
C GLU A 11 3.00 31.82 3.10
N GLU A 12 2.39 31.38 4.20
CA GLU A 12 3.04 31.34 5.51
C GLU A 12 4.27 30.42 5.48
N LEU A 13 4.15 29.21 4.93
CA LEU A 13 5.25 28.26 4.83
C LEU A 13 6.39 28.75 3.94
N LEU A 14 6.07 29.43 2.82
CA LEU A 14 7.09 30.03 1.94
C LEU A 14 7.80 31.22 2.59
N SER A 15 7.09 31.99 3.43
CA SER A 15 7.65 33.16 4.11
C SER A 15 8.61 32.79 5.25
N LYS A 16 8.39 31.65 5.91
CA LYS A 16 9.22 31.17 7.02
C LYS A 16 10.48 30.49 6.50
N LYS A 17 11.60 31.22 6.50
CA LYS A 17 12.95 30.73 6.17
C LYS A 17 13.51 29.61 7.10
N LEU A 18 12.72 29.14 8.06
CA LEU A 18 13.14 28.11 9.04
C LEU A 18 13.24 26.71 8.44
N LEU A 19 12.54 26.48 7.33
CA LEU A 19 12.54 25.23 6.60
C LEU A 19 13.00 25.53 5.16
N LYS A 20 13.77 24.65 4.53
CA LYS A 20 14.17 24.79 3.10
C LYS A 20 12.97 24.54 2.18
N ILE A 21 11.88 25.27 2.40
CA ILE A 21 10.64 25.23 1.63
C ILE A 21 10.81 26.18 0.45
N SER A 22 10.39 25.71 -0.72
CA SER A 22 10.40 26.44 -1.98
C SER A 22 9.07 26.19 -2.70
N PRO A 23 8.74 27.00 -3.72
CA PRO A 23 7.57 26.76 -4.55
C PRO A 23 7.56 25.36 -5.20
N THR A 24 8.73 24.73 -5.36
CA THR A 24 8.86 23.42 -6.01
C THR A 24 8.65 22.22 -5.10
N ASN A 25 8.79 22.38 -3.77
CA ASN A 25 8.69 21.26 -2.81
C ASN A 25 7.59 21.44 -1.77
N ILE A 26 6.95 22.61 -1.71
CA ILE A 26 5.92 22.92 -0.71
C ILE A 26 4.77 21.92 -0.71
N ASP A 27 4.33 21.48 -1.89
CA ASP A 27 3.20 20.56 -2.01
C ASP A 27 3.53 19.20 -1.41
N ALA A 28 4.73 18.69 -1.71
CA ALA A 28 5.23 17.44 -1.15
C ALA A 28 5.40 17.55 0.38
N ILE A 29 5.85 18.70 0.89
CA ILE A 29 6.04 18.94 2.33
C ILE A 29 4.69 18.99 3.07
N ILE A 30 3.67 19.64 2.49
CA ILE A 30 2.33 19.66 3.07
C ILE A 30 1.75 18.25 3.08
N MET A 31 1.88 17.52 1.98
CA MET A 31 1.43 16.12 1.88
C MET A 31 2.16 15.20 2.86
N ASP A 32 3.47 15.38 3.04
CA ASP A 32 4.27 14.65 4.03
C ASP A 32 3.81 14.96 5.45
N THR A 33 3.48 16.21 5.73
CA THR A 33 2.93 16.61 7.04
C THR A 33 1.59 15.93 7.30
N CYS A 34 0.69 15.92 6.31
CA CYS A 34 -0.58 15.19 6.40
C CYS A 34 -0.35 13.69 6.63
N CYS A 35 0.60 13.08 5.91
CA CYS A 35 0.96 11.67 6.10
C CYS A 35 1.54 11.40 7.50
N ALA A 36 2.40 12.28 8.00
CA ALA A 36 3.05 12.10 9.31
C ALA A 36 2.08 12.28 10.48
N LEU A 37 1.07 13.14 10.32
CA LEU A 37 0.02 13.41 11.31
C LEU A 37 -1.20 12.49 11.18
N ASP A 38 -1.15 11.50 10.27
CA ASP A 38 -2.27 10.60 9.96
C ASP A 38 -3.56 11.34 9.50
N ALA A 39 -3.41 12.57 9.01
CA ALA A 39 -4.49 13.45 8.60
C ALA A 39 -4.89 13.19 7.14
N HIS A 40 -5.40 11.98 6.88
CA HIS A 40 -5.74 11.48 5.55
C HIS A 40 -6.71 12.37 4.78
N GLU A 41 -7.86 12.68 5.39
CA GLU A 41 -8.90 13.51 4.78
C GLU A 41 -8.35 14.89 4.42
N LEU A 42 -7.46 15.44 5.26
CA LEU A 42 -6.81 16.73 5.01
C LEU A 42 -5.83 16.66 3.83
N GLY A 43 -5.09 15.57 3.68
CA GLY A 43 -4.23 15.35 2.52
C GLY A 43 -5.01 15.23 1.21
N LEU A 44 -6.17 14.54 1.24
CA LEU A 44 -7.06 14.45 0.07
C LEU A 44 -7.71 15.80 -0.26
N ASP A 45 -8.13 16.55 0.75
CA ASP A 45 -8.64 17.92 0.61
C ASP A 45 -7.58 18.85 -0.01
N TYR A 46 -6.32 18.71 0.39
CA TYR A 46 -5.22 19.45 -0.22
C TYR A 46 -5.01 19.08 -1.70
N CYS A 47 -5.10 17.80 -2.06
CA CYS A 47 -5.03 17.35 -3.45
C CYS A 47 -6.17 17.94 -4.30
N GLN A 48 -7.39 18.02 -3.75
CA GLN A 48 -8.52 18.66 -4.40
C GLN A 48 -8.25 20.17 -4.61
N TYR A 49 -7.70 20.84 -3.61
CA TYR A 49 -7.28 22.24 -3.73
C TYR A 49 -6.25 22.43 -4.84
N LEU A 50 -5.23 21.57 -4.93
CA LEU A 50 -4.21 21.66 -5.99
C LEU A 50 -4.85 21.58 -7.38
N ARG A 51 -5.75 20.61 -7.59
CA ARG A 51 -6.48 20.44 -8.85
C ARG A 51 -7.39 21.62 -9.18
N ALA A 52 -8.12 22.13 -8.19
CA ALA A 52 -9.04 23.25 -8.37
C ALA A 52 -8.33 24.56 -8.77
N ASN A 53 -7.02 24.65 -8.52
CA ASN A 53 -6.18 25.81 -8.86
C ASN A 53 -5.17 25.49 -9.99
N ASP A 54 -5.38 24.40 -10.73
CA ASP A 54 -4.54 23.98 -11.87
C ASP A 54 -3.05 23.76 -11.51
N TYR A 55 -2.76 23.42 -10.25
CA TYR A 55 -1.43 23.01 -9.84
C TYR A 55 -1.18 21.55 -10.26
N LYS A 56 -0.11 21.34 -11.03
CA LYS A 56 0.35 20.00 -11.41
C LYS A 56 1.06 19.31 -10.25
N PHE A 57 0.81 18.01 -10.09
CA PHE A 57 1.62 17.20 -9.20
C PHE A 57 3.02 17.06 -9.79
N ASN A 58 4.04 17.26 -8.97
CA ASN A 58 5.36 16.76 -9.30
C ASN A 58 5.50 15.29 -8.83
N LEU A 59 6.62 14.64 -9.17
CA LEU A 59 6.87 13.24 -8.81
C LEU A 59 6.77 12.97 -7.30
N ALA A 60 7.27 13.89 -6.48
CA ALA A 60 7.22 13.74 -5.02
C ALA A 60 5.77 13.82 -4.51
N THR A 61 5.01 14.82 -4.93
CA THR A 61 3.59 15.00 -4.57
C THR A 61 2.74 13.82 -5.05
N LEU A 62 2.98 13.32 -6.27
CA LEU A 62 2.33 12.13 -6.80
C LEU A 62 2.55 10.93 -5.88
N GLY A 63 3.80 10.68 -5.48
CA GLY A 63 4.12 9.57 -4.61
C GLY A 63 3.42 9.63 -3.26
N LYS A 64 3.35 10.83 -2.66
CA LYS A 64 2.60 11.01 -1.40
C LYS A 64 1.10 10.84 -1.60
N TYR A 65 0.57 11.30 -2.73
CA TYR A 65 -0.83 11.09 -3.07
C TYR A 65 -1.17 9.60 -3.18
N PHE A 66 -0.39 8.82 -3.94
CA PHE A 66 -0.59 7.38 -4.06
C PHE A 66 -0.47 6.66 -2.71
N LYS A 67 0.48 7.06 -1.85
CA LYS A 67 0.58 6.52 -0.49
C LYS A 67 -0.63 6.85 0.39
N LEU A 68 -1.18 8.06 0.30
CA LEU A 68 -2.39 8.43 1.04
C LEU A 68 -3.58 7.55 0.65
N LEU A 69 -3.71 7.22 -0.64
CA LEU A 69 -4.79 6.37 -1.13
C LEU A 69 -4.68 4.91 -0.68
N THR A 70 -3.49 4.43 -0.33
CA THR A 70 -3.25 3.01 0.00
C THR A 70 -3.21 2.71 1.50
N ARG A 71 -3.33 3.75 2.32
CA ARG A 71 -3.38 3.60 3.78
C ARG A 71 -4.74 3.14 4.28
N GLU A 72 -5.84 3.51 3.63
CA GLU A 72 -7.17 2.99 3.97
C GLU A 72 -7.40 1.62 3.33
N ASN A 73 -7.75 0.61 4.14
CA ASN A 73 -8.18 -0.72 3.65
C ASN A 73 -9.67 -0.71 3.23
N LYS A 74 -10.08 0.34 2.50
CA LYS A 74 -11.43 0.47 1.92
C LYS A 74 -11.34 0.33 0.41
N GLU A 75 -12.41 -0.13 -0.22
CA GLU A 75 -12.51 -0.11 -1.68
C GLU A 75 -12.31 1.32 -2.21
N LEU A 76 -11.57 1.45 -3.31
CA LEU A 76 -11.40 2.73 -3.97
C LEU A 76 -12.71 3.14 -4.63
N ALA A 77 -13.09 4.41 -4.44
CA ALA A 77 -14.14 4.99 -5.28
C ALA A 77 -13.69 5.00 -6.74
N LYS A 78 -14.61 4.71 -7.67
CA LYS A 78 -14.33 4.61 -9.11
C LYS A 78 -13.60 5.86 -9.65
N ASP A 79 -14.04 7.05 -9.27
CA ASP A 79 -13.42 8.30 -9.72
C ASP A 79 -11.97 8.44 -9.22
N THR A 80 -11.65 7.87 -8.06
CA THR A 80 -10.29 7.85 -7.52
C THR A 80 -9.42 6.85 -8.26
N GLU A 81 -9.97 5.69 -8.63
CA GLU A 81 -9.25 4.72 -9.46
C GLU A 81 -8.91 5.31 -10.83
N GLU A 82 -9.87 5.92 -11.52
CA GLU A 82 -9.63 6.56 -12.83
C GLU A 82 -8.58 7.69 -12.71
N ASP A 83 -8.57 8.42 -11.60
CA ASP A 83 -7.57 9.46 -11.37
C ASP A 83 -6.16 8.88 -11.19
N ILE A 84 -6.00 7.78 -10.46
CA ILE A 84 -4.72 7.06 -10.34
C ILE A 84 -4.23 6.63 -11.73
N LEU A 85 -5.11 6.01 -12.52
CA LEU A 85 -4.76 5.51 -13.85
C LEU A 85 -4.37 6.64 -14.81
N ARG A 86 -5.11 7.76 -14.78
CA ARG A 86 -4.79 8.96 -15.55
C ARG A 86 -3.41 9.51 -15.17
N LEU A 87 -3.19 9.76 -13.88
CA LEU A 87 -1.93 10.30 -13.39
C LEU A 87 -0.76 9.39 -13.76
N TYR A 88 -0.88 8.09 -13.50
CA TYR A 88 0.15 7.12 -13.89
C TYR A 88 0.45 7.16 -15.39
N SER A 89 -0.57 7.19 -16.25
CA SER A 89 -0.40 7.27 -17.71
C SER A 89 0.32 8.56 -18.15
N GLU A 90 -0.06 9.70 -17.57
CA GLU A 90 0.60 10.99 -17.84
C GLU A 90 2.08 10.95 -17.44
N PHE A 91 2.38 10.44 -16.25
CA PHE A 91 3.74 10.33 -15.72
C PHE A 91 4.58 9.31 -16.49
N ARG A 92 4.03 8.16 -16.88
CA ARG A 92 4.72 7.15 -17.70
C ARG A 92 5.08 7.70 -19.08
N ARG A 93 4.24 8.56 -19.64
CA ARG A 93 4.52 9.25 -20.91
C ARG A 93 5.60 10.33 -20.77
N GLU A 94 5.56 11.11 -19.68
CA GLU A 94 6.53 12.19 -19.44
C GLU A 94 7.90 11.66 -18.99
N TYR A 95 7.92 10.57 -18.23
CA TYR A 95 9.11 9.92 -17.69
C TYR A 95 9.12 8.42 -18.04
N PRO A 96 9.47 8.04 -19.28
CA PRO A 96 9.48 6.63 -19.70
C PRO A 96 10.44 5.77 -18.87
N MET A 97 11.58 6.33 -18.45
CA MET A 97 12.47 5.74 -17.48
C MET A 97 12.28 6.44 -16.13
N MET A 98 11.53 5.79 -15.24
CA MET A 98 11.36 6.25 -13.87
C MET A 98 12.54 5.79 -13.02
N ASP A 99 13.00 6.64 -12.11
CA ASP A 99 13.90 6.17 -11.06
C ASP A 99 13.18 5.18 -10.12
N PRO A 100 13.90 4.31 -9.41
CA PRO A 100 13.30 3.30 -8.54
C PRO A 100 12.29 3.85 -7.53
N THR A 101 12.53 5.04 -6.97
CA THR A 101 11.64 5.62 -5.96
C THR A 101 10.31 6.04 -6.59
N THR A 102 10.36 6.67 -7.76
CA THR A 102 9.16 7.01 -8.54
C THR A 102 8.39 5.75 -8.95
N ALA A 103 9.09 4.72 -9.45
CA ALA A 103 8.46 3.48 -9.86
C ALA A 103 7.75 2.78 -8.69
N GLU A 104 8.34 2.77 -7.49
CA GLU A 104 7.69 2.22 -6.28
C GLU A 104 6.41 2.97 -5.92
N TYR A 105 6.40 4.29 -6.05
CA TYR A 105 5.18 5.07 -5.83
C TYR A 105 4.08 4.66 -6.80
N CYS A 106 4.41 4.49 -8.08
CA CYS A 106 3.47 3.99 -9.09
C CYS A 106 2.97 2.59 -8.73
N VAL A 107 3.84 1.67 -8.31
CA VAL A 107 3.44 0.32 -7.84
C VAL A 107 2.42 0.42 -6.70
N VAL A 108 2.68 1.26 -5.71
CA VAL A 108 1.80 1.42 -4.55
C VAL A 108 0.41 1.91 -4.98
N GLY A 109 0.33 2.90 -5.86
CA GLY A 109 -0.95 3.39 -6.39
C GLY A 109 -1.66 2.38 -7.30
N LEU A 110 -0.97 1.86 -8.31
CA LEU A 110 -1.53 0.96 -9.33
C LEU A 110 -2.01 -0.37 -8.76
N ALA A 111 -1.37 -0.88 -7.72
CA ALA A 111 -1.77 -2.11 -7.06
C ALA A 111 -3.23 -2.08 -6.59
N ARG A 112 -3.79 -0.89 -6.35
CA ARG A 112 -5.16 -0.68 -5.91
C ARG A 112 -6.18 -0.64 -7.06
N THR A 113 -5.73 -0.64 -8.30
CA THR A 113 -6.56 -0.48 -9.50
C THR A 113 -6.75 -1.81 -10.24
N ARG A 114 -7.63 -1.81 -11.25
CA ARG A 114 -7.76 -2.91 -12.21
C ARG A 114 -6.51 -3.18 -13.05
N ASN A 115 -5.59 -2.20 -13.17
CA ASN A 115 -4.32 -2.35 -13.91
C ASN A 115 -3.15 -2.78 -13.01
N TRP A 116 -3.41 -3.37 -11.85
CA TRP A 116 -2.36 -3.75 -10.89
C TRP A 116 -1.26 -4.65 -11.50
N ARG A 117 -1.54 -5.41 -12.56
CA ARG A 117 -0.54 -6.27 -13.21
C ARG A 117 0.63 -5.47 -13.80
N GLU A 118 0.45 -4.20 -14.13
CA GLU A 118 1.55 -3.32 -14.53
C GLU A 118 2.59 -3.14 -13.42
N CYS A 119 2.21 -3.36 -12.16
CA CYS A 119 3.16 -3.37 -11.05
C CYS A 119 4.23 -4.45 -11.19
N LEU A 120 3.95 -5.56 -11.89
CA LEU A 120 4.92 -6.64 -12.05
C LEU A 120 6.12 -6.18 -12.89
N GLU A 121 5.86 -5.56 -14.04
CA GLU A 121 6.89 -4.95 -14.90
C GLU A 121 7.66 -3.84 -14.17
N LEU A 122 6.97 -3.00 -13.40
CA LEU A 122 7.61 -1.95 -12.62
C LEU A 122 8.54 -2.51 -11.54
N ILE A 123 8.14 -3.60 -10.86
CA ILE A 123 9.01 -4.27 -9.88
C ILE A 123 10.23 -4.87 -10.57
N GLU A 124 10.08 -5.52 -11.72
CA GLU A 124 11.21 -6.06 -12.48
C GLU A 124 12.20 -4.95 -12.85
N THR A 125 11.70 -3.82 -13.35
CA THR A 125 12.51 -2.65 -13.69
C THR A 125 13.24 -2.10 -12.45
N ILE A 126 12.57 -2.06 -11.29
CA ILE A 126 13.23 -1.65 -10.03
C ILE A 126 14.36 -2.62 -9.68
N GLU A 127 14.12 -3.94 -9.80
CA GLU A 127 15.09 -5.00 -9.48
C GLU A 127 16.36 -4.94 -10.35
N GLU A 128 16.33 -4.28 -11.51
CA GLU A 128 17.52 -4.07 -12.36
C GLU A 128 18.55 -3.12 -11.73
N THR A 129 18.11 -2.16 -10.90
CA THR A 129 18.97 -1.08 -10.39
C THR A 129 18.92 -0.88 -8.88
N ALA A 130 17.91 -1.44 -8.21
CA ALA A 130 17.69 -1.29 -6.78
C ALA A 130 16.91 -2.48 -6.19
N ASN A 131 16.70 -2.47 -4.87
CA ASN A 131 15.79 -3.43 -4.23
C ASN A 131 14.42 -2.76 -4.02
N PRO A 132 13.31 -3.36 -4.49
CA PRO A 132 11.97 -2.88 -4.17
C PRO A 132 11.73 -2.80 -2.67
N SER A 133 11.10 -1.73 -2.21
CA SER A 133 10.71 -1.55 -0.82
C SER A 133 9.65 -2.58 -0.39
N ASN A 134 9.58 -2.81 0.93
CA ASN A 134 8.59 -3.71 1.51
C ASN A 134 7.16 -3.24 1.22
N GLU A 135 6.95 -1.93 1.14
CA GLU A 135 5.66 -1.33 0.82
C GLU A 135 5.21 -1.68 -0.60
N ALA A 136 6.11 -1.55 -1.59
CA ALA A 136 5.83 -1.92 -2.98
C ALA A 136 5.52 -3.42 -3.13
N LEU A 137 6.31 -4.29 -2.50
CA LEU A 137 6.06 -5.74 -2.52
C LEU A 137 4.74 -6.11 -1.82
N THR A 138 4.47 -5.52 -0.67
CA THR A 138 3.20 -5.70 0.07
C THR A 138 2.01 -5.31 -0.81
N SER A 139 2.08 -4.18 -1.51
CA SER A 139 1.03 -3.74 -2.42
C SER A 139 0.74 -4.76 -3.53
N VAL A 140 1.78 -5.34 -4.14
CA VAL A 140 1.61 -6.39 -5.17
C VAL A 140 0.98 -7.65 -4.58
N ILE A 141 1.44 -8.11 -3.42
CA ILE A 141 0.89 -9.30 -2.75
C ILE A 141 -0.60 -9.11 -2.45
N CYS A 142 -0.98 -7.96 -1.88
CA CYS A 142 -2.38 -7.68 -1.58
C CYS A 142 -3.24 -7.58 -2.84
N ALA A 143 -2.73 -6.99 -3.94
CA ALA A 143 -3.43 -6.92 -5.22
C ALA A 143 -3.67 -8.32 -5.82
N ALA A 144 -2.65 -9.18 -5.78
CA ALA A 144 -2.73 -10.55 -6.27
C ALA A 144 -3.78 -11.36 -5.48
N PHE A 145 -3.81 -11.26 -4.15
CA PHE A 145 -4.87 -11.90 -3.34
C PHE A 145 -6.25 -11.31 -3.62
N ARG A 146 -6.38 -9.99 -3.80
CA ARG A 146 -7.66 -9.35 -4.15
C ARG A 146 -8.23 -9.93 -5.45
N ASP A 147 -7.37 -10.11 -6.46
CA ASP A 147 -7.78 -10.54 -7.80
C ASP A 147 -7.71 -12.07 -7.99
N ASN A 148 -7.61 -12.81 -6.89
CA ASN A 148 -7.62 -14.28 -6.83
C ASN A 148 -6.47 -14.93 -7.62
N GLU A 149 -5.29 -14.33 -7.56
CA GLU A 149 -4.05 -14.83 -8.16
C GLU A 149 -3.04 -15.22 -7.06
N PRO A 150 -3.35 -16.26 -6.26
CA PRO A 150 -2.56 -16.60 -5.08
C PRO A 150 -1.12 -16.99 -5.43
N ASP A 151 -0.87 -17.59 -6.61
CA ASP A 151 0.48 -18.02 -7.00
C ASP A 151 1.45 -16.84 -7.07
N ILE A 152 1.02 -15.72 -7.68
CA ILE A 152 1.79 -14.47 -7.73
C ILE A 152 1.99 -13.93 -6.32
N ALA A 153 0.94 -13.93 -5.49
CA ALA A 153 1.04 -13.47 -4.11
C ALA A 153 2.09 -14.27 -3.32
N TRP A 154 2.06 -15.60 -3.41
CA TRP A 154 3.00 -16.50 -2.76
C TRP A 154 4.43 -16.33 -3.25
N ASP A 155 4.64 -16.12 -4.54
CA ASP A 155 5.97 -15.82 -5.11
C ASP A 155 6.57 -14.54 -4.50
N TYR A 156 5.76 -13.48 -4.42
CA TYR A 156 6.22 -12.23 -3.83
C TYR A 156 6.40 -12.31 -2.31
N MET A 157 5.57 -13.09 -1.61
CA MET A 157 5.79 -13.37 -0.18
C MET A 157 7.12 -14.08 0.05
N ARG A 158 7.47 -15.07 -0.77
CA ARG A 158 8.79 -15.72 -0.76
C ARG A 158 9.92 -14.71 -1.01
N LYS A 159 9.75 -13.79 -1.97
CA LYS A 159 10.72 -12.71 -2.22
C LYS A 159 10.91 -11.81 -0.99
N VAL A 160 9.85 -11.50 -0.23
CA VAL A 160 9.92 -10.69 0.99
C VAL A 160 10.72 -11.44 2.07
N VAL A 161 10.36 -12.68 2.40
CA VAL A 161 11.01 -13.43 3.50
C VAL A 161 12.45 -13.84 3.17
N ALA A 162 12.77 -14.09 1.89
CA ALA A 162 14.13 -14.38 1.46
C ALA A 162 15.08 -13.18 1.68
N ARG A 163 14.53 -11.96 1.80
CA ARG A 163 15.30 -10.76 2.13
C ARG A 163 15.39 -10.66 3.65
N SER A 164 16.52 -11.10 4.21
CA SER A 164 16.85 -11.18 5.66
C SER A 164 16.52 -9.98 6.57
N ARG A 165 16.10 -8.83 6.03
CA ARG A 165 15.71 -7.63 6.79
C ARG A 165 14.22 -7.27 6.68
N LEU A 166 13.44 -7.99 5.88
CA LEU A 166 12.04 -7.70 5.64
C LEU A 166 11.16 -8.75 6.32
N ARG A 167 9.97 -8.32 6.72
CA ARG A 167 8.92 -9.19 7.25
C ARG A 167 7.64 -8.89 6.50
N LEU A 168 6.77 -9.89 6.43
CA LEU A 168 5.43 -9.70 5.89
C LEU A 168 4.67 -8.66 6.70
N ASP A 169 4.11 -7.68 6.00
CA ASP A 169 3.30 -6.64 6.62
C ASP A 169 1.96 -7.21 7.12
N ARG A 170 1.36 -6.57 8.13
CA ARG A 170 0.02 -6.92 8.63
C ARG A 170 -1.00 -7.01 7.49
N LYS A 171 -0.93 -6.10 6.51
CA LYS A 171 -1.82 -6.05 5.36
C LYS A 171 -1.79 -7.32 4.51
N VAL A 172 -0.65 -8.01 4.43
CA VAL A 172 -0.53 -9.28 3.69
C VAL A 172 -1.40 -10.35 4.35
N TYR A 173 -1.33 -10.48 5.67
CA TYR A 173 -2.15 -11.45 6.41
C TYR A 173 -3.64 -11.14 6.28
N GLU A 174 -4.03 -9.87 6.38
CA GLU A 174 -5.42 -9.45 6.18
C GLU A 174 -5.91 -9.79 4.77
N ALA A 175 -5.14 -9.46 3.73
CA ALA A 175 -5.48 -9.79 2.35
C ALA A 175 -5.60 -11.30 2.11
N TYR A 176 -4.71 -12.10 2.71
CA TYR A 176 -4.77 -13.56 2.63
C TYR A 176 -6.01 -14.14 3.31
N ILE A 177 -6.36 -13.63 4.49
CA ILE A 177 -7.56 -14.04 5.22
C ILE A 177 -8.81 -13.72 4.39
N ASP A 178 -8.90 -12.50 3.86
CA ASP A 178 -10.03 -12.07 3.04
C ASP A 178 -10.14 -12.90 1.74
N TYR A 179 -9.01 -13.22 1.11
CA TYR A 179 -8.96 -14.16 -0.01
C TYR A 179 -9.46 -15.55 0.38
N SER A 180 -8.98 -16.10 1.49
CA SER A 180 -9.34 -17.45 1.96
C SER A 180 -10.84 -17.55 2.24
N VAL A 181 -11.40 -16.58 2.97
CA VAL A 181 -12.84 -16.54 3.28
C VAL A 181 -13.70 -16.38 2.02
N ARG A 182 -13.23 -15.60 1.05
CA ARG A 182 -13.99 -15.34 -0.20
C ARG A 182 -13.98 -16.54 -1.15
N THR A 183 -12.91 -17.32 -1.18
CA THR A 183 -12.69 -18.37 -2.20
C THR A 183 -13.07 -19.78 -1.73
N THR A 184 -13.14 -20.00 -0.42
CA THR A 184 -13.51 -21.29 0.18
C THR A 184 -15.02 -21.35 0.42
N LYS A 185 -15.60 -22.55 0.33
CA LYS A 185 -17.06 -22.77 0.45
C LYS A 185 -17.44 -23.63 1.64
N SER A 186 -16.49 -24.36 2.20
CA SER A 186 -16.68 -25.20 3.38
C SER A 186 -15.69 -24.84 4.47
N GLN A 187 -15.98 -25.33 5.67
CA GLN A 187 -15.09 -25.22 6.81
C GLN A 187 -13.75 -25.93 6.52
N GLU A 188 -13.80 -27.12 5.93
CA GLU A 188 -12.61 -27.93 5.63
C GLU A 188 -11.72 -27.26 4.58
N GLU A 189 -12.31 -26.61 3.57
CA GLU A 189 -11.56 -25.84 2.57
C GLU A 189 -10.88 -24.63 3.19
N LEU A 190 -11.58 -23.90 4.07
CA LEU A 190 -11.01 -22.76 4.78
C LEU A 190 -9.87 -23.16 5.72
N GLU A 191 -10.04 -24.25 6.45
CA GLU A 191 -8.99 -24.81 7.31
C GLU A 191 -7.76 -25.20 6.51
N ALA A 192 -7.94 -25.88 5.38
CA ALA A 192 -6.85 -26.25 4.50
C ALA A 192 -6.13 -25.01 3.95
N GLU A 193 -6.88 -23.98 3.53
CA GLU A 193 -6.29 -22.74 3.02
C GLU A 193 -5.53 -21.99 4.11
N VAL A 194 -6.14 -21.75 5.28
CA VAL A 194 -5.45 -21.10 6.41
C VAL A 194 -4.24 -21.92 6.87
N GLY A 195 -4.34 -23.26 6.83
CA GLY A 195 -3.26 -24.18 7.14
C GLY A 195 -2.02 -23.99 6.28
N LYS A 196 -2.17 -23.66 4.98
CA LYS A 196 -1.03 -23.33 4.10
C LYS A 196 -0.22 -22.16 4.63
N MET A 197 -0.87 -21.12 5.17
CA MET A 197 -0.17 -19.97 5.75
C MET A 197 0.61 -20.35 7.01
N PHE A 198 0.01 -21.15 7.91
CA PHE A 198 0.74 -21.60 9.10
C PHE A 198 1.91 -22.51 8.77
N GLN A 199 1.76 -23.37 7.76
CA GLN A 199 2.86 -24.18 7.26
C GLN A 199 3.98 -23.29 6.69
N ALA A 200 3.64 -22.34 5.82
CA ALA A 200 4.62 -21.42 5.24
C ALA A 200 5.35 -20.60 6.32
N LEU A 201 4.64 -20.08 7.31
CA LEU A 201 5.23 -19.35 8.43
C LEU A 201 6.20 -20.21 9.25
N ALA A 202 5.86 -21.47 9.50
CA ALA A 202 6.75 -22.40 10.18
C ALA A 202 8.01 -22.71 9.33
N GLU A 203 7.85 -22.89 8.01
CA GLU A 203 8.97 -23.10 7.08
C GLU A 203 9.89 -21.88 6.98
N TRP A 204 9.34 -20.67 7.08
CA TRP A 204 10.09 -19.42 7.00
C TRP A 204 10.62 -18.91 8.34
N ASP A 205 10.34 -19.59 9.45
CA ASP A 205 10.62 -19.12 10.82
C ASP A 205 10.08 -17.69 11.07
N GLU A 206 8.87 -17.42 10.56
CA GLU A 206 8.21 -16.12 10.63
C GLU A 206 7.12 -16.09 11.70
N TYR A 207 7.06 -14.99 12.44
CA TYR A 207 6.13 -14.79 13.55
C TYR A 207 5.23 -13.59 13.26
N PRO A 208 3.96 -13.82 12.89
CA PRO A 208 3.02 -12.74 12.60
C PRO A 208 2.74 -11.85 13.81
N TRP A 209 2.23 -10.65 13.54
CA TRP A 209 1.72 -9.76 14.58
C TRP A 209 0.57 -10.44 15.35
N LEU A 210 0.49 -10.19 16.67
CA LEU A 210 -0.58 -10.75 17.51
C LEU A 210 -1.97 -10.45 16.95
N SER A 211 -2.19 -9.22 16.46
CA SER A 211 -3.44 -8.82 15.82
C SER A 211 -3.78 -9.64 14.56
N SER A 212 -2.78 -10.03 13.77
CA SER A 212 -2.98 -10.89 12.60
C SER A 212 -3.40 -12.30 13.05
N MET A 213 -2.78 -12.84 14.09
CA MET A 213 -3.16 -14.13 14.68
C MET A 213 -4.55 -14.12 15.32
N GLU A 214 -4.90 -13.02 15.98
CA GLU A 214 -6.26 -12.79 16.50
C GLU A 214 -7.27 -12.81 15.36
N ARG A 215 -6.95 -12.18 14.23
CA ARG A 215 -7.82 -12.19 13.06
C ARG A 215 -8.02 -13.58 12.45
N PHE A 216 -6.96 -14.37 12.30
CA PHE A 216 -7.10 -15.79 11.89
C PHE A 216 -8.02 -16.55 12.85
N THR A 217 -7.84 -16.34 14.16
CA THR A 217 -8.64 -16.99 15.20
C THR A 217 -10.12 -16.59 15.11
N GLU A 218 -10.42 -15.31 14.89
CA GLU A 218 -11.79 -14.81 14.70
C GLU A 218 -12.48 -15.47 13.52
N VAL A 219 -11.77 -15.62 12.40
CA VAL A 219 -12.32 -16.26 11.20
C VAL A 219 -12.60 -17.74 11.47
N LEU A 220 -11.63 -18.49 11.99
CA LEU A 220 -11.82 -19.92 12.29
C LEU A 220 -12.90 -20.16 13.35
N LYS A 221 -13.06 -19.27 14.34
CA LYS A 221 -14.13 -19.34 15.35
C LYS A 221 -15.54 -19.33 14.75
N LYS A 222 -15.75 -18.61 13.64
CA LYS A 222 -17.05 -18.62 12.94
C LYS A 222 -17.42 -20.00 12.41
N TYR A 223 -16.44 -20.88 12.27
CA TYR A 223 -16.57 -22.27 11.83
C TYR A 223 -16.32 -23.24 12.98
N GLY A 224 -16.64 -22.85 14.22
CA GLY A 224 -16.63 -23.76 15.37
C GLY A 224 -15.27 -24.04 16.00
N TRP A 225 -14.18 -23.42 15.53
CA TRP A 225 -12.88 -23.54 16.20
C TRP A 225 -12.83 -22.75 17.49
N HIS A 226 -12.02 -23.23 18.43
CA HIS A 226 -11.71 -22.52 19.65
C HIS A 226 -10.20 -22.39 19.79
N GLY A 227 -9.73 -21.15 19.96
CA GLY A 227 -8.34 -20.82 20.21
C GLY A 227 -8.15 -20.26 21.61
N ARG A 228 -7.07 -20.67 22.28
CA ARG A 228 -6.59 -20.06 23.52
C ARG A 228 -5.16 -19.57 23.29
N ARG A 229 -4.86 -18.33 23.68
CA ARG A 229 -3.49 -17.84 23.73
C ARG A 229 -2.69 -18.66 24.74
N THR A 230 -1.61 -19.26 24.28
CA THR A 230 -0.64 -19.96 25.12
C THR A 230 0.68 -19.20 25.09
N ILE A 231 1.34 -19.14 26.24
CA ILE A 231 2.72 -18.66 26.34
C ILE A 231 3.59 -19.91 26.29
N ILE A 232 4.44 -20.02 25.26
CA ILE A 232 5.47 -21.04 25.24
C ILE A 232 6.61 -20.47 26.11
N GLY A 233 6.78 -21.04 27.30
CA GLY A 233 7.92 -20.70 28.16
C GLY A 233 9.21 -21.15 27.49
N MET A 234 10.19 -20.25 27.42
CA MET A 234 11.59 -20.61 27.15
C MET A 234 12.25 -21.14 28.42
#